data_AF-A0A4U1ET61-F1
#
_entry.id   AF-A0A4U1ET61-F1
#
_cell.length_a   1.000
_cell.length_b   1.000
_cell.length_c   1.000
_cell.angle_alpha   90.00
_cell.angle_beta   90.00
_cell.angle_gamma   90.00
#
_symmetry.space_group_name_H-M   'P 1'
#
loop_
_entity.id
_entity.type
_entity.pdbx_description
1 polymer ?
#
loop_
_entity_poly.entity_id
_entity_poly.type
_entity_poly.pdbx_seq_one_letter_code
_entity_poly.pdbx_strand_id
1 'polypeptide(L)'
;IPATAQSRGAAAARARNTTVWNTPDARKHPSAAGTALYPRSAPAAGPSQHLFSVSRSPAPEVPGRHRSAFEAPARPLRAFLFLPFGDAEAGAAPADTLTRSLRPGLRLPPSPTMAALTRLSSRLRFCPSARRPGGAWSKGCVCYFSTSTRRHTTFYMDPVEAVKDVPDGATVLVGGFGLCGIPENLIGALLKTGVKGLTAVSNNAGVDNFGLGLLLRSKQIKRMISSYVGENAEFERQYLSGELEVELTPQGTLAERIRAGGAGVPAFYTSTGYGTLVQEGGSPIKYNKDGSIAIASKPREVREFNGQHFILEEAITGDFALVKAWKADRAGNVIFRKSARNFNLPMCKAAETTVVEVEEIVDIGSFAPEDIHIPKIYVHRLIKGEKYEKRIERLSIRKEEDVKTTSGKPGDNVRERIIKRAALEFEDGMGHVNLTMLGAMQVSKYGDLANWMIPGKMVKGMGGAMDLVSSAKTKVVVTMEHSAKNISSYRDQGNAHKIMEKCTLPLTGKQCVNRIITEKAVFDVDNKKGLTLIELWEGLTVDDIKKSTGCDFAVSPKLIPMQQIAI
;
A
#
# COMPACT_ATOMS: atom_id res chain seq x y z
N ILE A 1 72.68 -13.14 -25.31
CA ILE A 1 71.36 -13.33 -24.66
C ILE A 1 71.57 -12.93 -23.19
N PRO A 2 71.22 -11.69 -22.80
CA PRO A 2 71.91 -11.03 -21.69
C PRO A 2 71.28 -11.25 -20.32
N ALA A 3 72.15 -11.27 -19.32
CA ALA A 3 71.84 -11.03 -17.92
C ALA A 3 72.55 -9.75 -17.45
N THR A 4 72.34 -9.39 -16.17
CA THR A 4 73.16 -8.49 -15.34
C THR A 4 73.22 -6.97 -15.66
N ALA A 5 72.47 -6.22 -14.83
CA ALA A 5 72.99 -5.34 -13.77
C ALA A 5 73.33 -3.83 -13.99
N GLN A 6 73.15 -3.11 -12.87
CA GLN A 6 73.64 -1.78 -12.47
C GLN A 6 72.99 -0.49 -13.02
N SER A 7 72.30 0.21 -12.11
CA SER A 7 72.62 1.62 -11.80
C SER A 7 72.33 1.96 -10.31
N ARG A 8 73.31 2.56 -9.63
CA ARG A 8 73.15 3.34 -8.38
C ARG A 8 72.75 4.79 -8.78
N GLY A 9 72.19 5.67 -7.96
CA GLY A 9 71.73 5.65 -6.55
C GLY A 9 71.62 7.09 -6.01
N ALA A 10 70.71 7.37 -5.06
CA ALA A 10 70.54 8.61 -4.25
C ALA A 10 70.38 9.98 -5.01
N ALA A 11 69.48 10.90 -4.67
CA ALA A 11 69.24 11.49 -3.34
C ALA A 11 68.02 12.45 -3.31
N ALA A 12 67.78 13.02 -2.11
CA ALA A 12 66.97 14.21 -1.81
C ALA A 12 65.43 14.09 -1.71
N ALA A 13 64.89 14.78 -0.71
CA ALA A 13 63.49 14.75 -0.29
C ALA A 13 62.71 16.00 -0.68
N ARG A 14 61.38 15.91 -0.84
CA ARG A 14 60.47 17.01 -0.45
C ARG A 14 59.01 16.60 -0.20
N ALA A 15 58.49 17.14 0.89
CA ALA A 15 57.11 17.43 1.29
C ALA A 15 55.93 16.92 0.44
N ARG A 16 54.97 16.26 1.11
CA ARG A 16 53.56 16.23 0.69
C ARG A 16 52.84 17.43 1.31
N ASN A 17 52.16 18.24 0.51
CA ASN A 17 51.25 19.27 1.01
C ASN A 17 49.89 18.65 1.35
N THR A 18 49.50 18.69 2.61
CA THR A 18 48.11 18.52 3.06
C THR A 18 47.54 19.90 3.42
N THR A 19 46.50 20.32 2.72
CA THR A 19 45.90 21.65 2.92
C THR A 19 45.02 21.69 4.18
N VAL A 20 45.12 22.79 4.92
CA VAL A 20 44.53 23.01 6.25
C VAL A 20 43.14 23.65 6.13
N TRP A 21 42.24 23.32 7.07
CA TRP A 21 41.17 24.23 7.53
C TRP A 21 41.15 24.25 9.07
N ASN A 22 40.99 25.45 9.63
CA ASN A 22 41.32 25.77 11.02
C ASN A 22 40.24 25.39 12.04
N THR A 23 40.69 25.04 13.26
CA THR A 23 39.95 25.18 14.52
C THR A 23 40.56 26.32 15.37
N PRO A 24 39.76 27.07 16.16
CA PRO A 24 40.29 27.92 17.23
C PRO A 24 40.59 27.13 18.51
N ASP A 25 41.59 27.60 19.27
CA ASP A 25 42.22 26.93 20.41
C ASP A 25 41.49 27.20 21.76
N ALA A 26 41.78 26.39 22.78
CA ALA A 26 41.28 26.54 24.15
C ALA A 26 42.43 26.43 25.16
N ARG A 27 42.50 27.32 26.18
CA ARG A 27 43.33 27.09 27.40
C ARG A 27 43.15 28.14 28.52
N LYS A 28 42.62 27.73 29.69
CA LYS A 28 43.36 27.60 30.98
C LYS A 28 42.44 27.41 32.22
N HIS A 29 42.95 26.60 33.16
CA HIS A 29 42.49 26.26 34.53
C HIS A 29 42.88 27.37 35.57
N PRO A 30 42.61 27.31 36.92
CA PRO A 30 42.38 26.12 37.78
C PRO A 30 41.47 26.20 39.07
N SER A 31 41.19 25.01 39.66
CA SER A 31 41.00 24.70 41.12
C SER A 31 39.84 25.34 41.93
N ALA A 32 39.32 24.85 43.07
CA ALA A 32 39.66 23.71 43.97
C ALA A 32 38.40 23.14 44.71
N ALA A 33 38.62 22.20 45.67
CA ALA A 33 37.67 21.54 46.59
C ALA A 33 36.79 22.49 47.47
N GLY A 34 35.76 22.08 48.22
CA GLY A 34 35.13 20.77 48.52
C GLY A 34 34.14 20.89 49.72
N THR A 35 33.47 19.81 50.14
CA THR A 35 32.52 19.69 51.31
C THR A 35 31.24 20.59 51.31
N ALA A 36 30.11 20.26 51.94
CA ALA A 36 29.49 19.00 52.38
C ALA A 36 27.98 19.23 52.72
N LEU A 37 27.24 18.11 52.85
CA LEU A 37 26.04 17.84 53.69
C LEU A 37 24.67 17.58 53.00
N TYR A 38 24.16 16.37 53.25
CA TYR A 38 22.74 15.97 53.35
C TYR A 38 22.25 16.24 54.81
N PRO A 39 20.94 16.21 55.20
CA PRO A 39 19.91 15.26 54.73
C PRO A 39 18.43 15.74 54.65
N ARG A 40 17.57 14.74 54.38
CA ARG A 40 16.09 14.71 54.22
C ARG A 40 15.24 15.40 55.32
N SER A 41 14.05 15.88 54.93
CA SER A 41 12.79 15.64 55.68
C SER A 41 11.51 16.01 54.89
N ALA A 42 10.40 15.33 55.23
CA ALA A 42 8.99 15.61 54.92
C ALA A 42 8.15 14.94 56.07
N PRO A 43 6.80 15.04 56.18
CA PRO A 43 5.80 15.92 55.56
C PRO A 43 4.83 16.59 56.59
N ALA A 44 3.85 17.41 56.12
CA ALA A 44 2.52 17.77 56.74
C ALA A 44 2.08 19.16 56.20
N ALA A 45 0.81 19.59 56.12
CA ALA A 45 -0.53 18.97 56.05
C ALA A 45 -1.51 20.02 55.42
N GLY A 46 -2.78 19.66 55.14
CA GLY A 46 -3.81 20.58 54.58
C GLY A 46 -4.33 21.64 55.59
N PRO A 47 -5.48 22.32 55.37
CA PRO A 47 -6.61 22.02 54.46
C PRO A 47 -6.55 22.85 53.15
N SER A 48 -7.59 23.08 52.31
CA SER A 48 -9.05 22.83 52.40
C SER A 48 -9.70 22.46 51.04
N GLN A 49 -10.95 22.85 50.81
CA GLN A 49 -11.79 22.51 49.64
C GLN A 49 -12.39 23.78 49.02
N HIS A 50 -12.58 23.81 47.70
CA HIS A 50 -13.76 24.43 47.06
C HIS A 50 -14.11 23.70 45.76
N LEU A 51 -15.41 23.47 45.55
CA LEU A 51 -15.94 22.79 44.37
C LEU A 51 -15.99 23.74 43.17
N PHE A 52 -15.66 23.23 41.98
CA PHE A 52 -16.15 23.80 40.72
C PHE A 52 -17.25 22.90 40.15
N SER A 53 -18.47 23.43 40.13
CA SER A 53 -19.59 22.83 39.43
C SER A 53 -19.48 23.08 37.92
N VAL A 54 -19.73 22.06 37.11
CA VAL A 54 -19.86 22.22 35.66
C VAL A 54 -21.31 22.61 35.35
N SER A 55 -21.57 23.91 35.26
CA SER A 55 -22.84 24.42 34.74
C SER A 55 -22.93 24.16 33.23
N ARG A 56 -24.02 23.54 32.78
CA ARG A 56 -24.39 23.51 31.36
C ARG A 56 -25.03 24.85 31.00
N SER A 57 -24.52 25.50 29.96
CA SER A 57 -25.21 26.61 29.29
C SER A 57 -25.78 26.15 27.94
N PRO A 58 -26.90 26.75 27.46
CA PRO A 58 -27.66 26.20 26.33
C PRO A 58 -27.08 26.60 24.97
N ALA A 59 -27.41 25.82 23.93
CA ALA A 59 -27.17 26.20 22.54
C ALA A 59 -28.18 27.27 22.07
N PRO A 60 -27.81 28.17 21.15
CA PRO A 60 -28.71 29.21 20.65
C PRO A 60 -29.76 28.66 19.68
N GLU A 61 -30.98 29.20 19.75
CA GLU A 61 -32.09 28.87 18.85
C GLU A 61 -31.91 29.49 17.45
N VAL A 62 -32.44 28.81 16.43
CA VAL A 62 -32.55 29.33 15.05
C VAL A 62 -34.03 29.31 14.64
N PRO A 63 -34.59 30.42 14.09
CA PRO A 63 -36.02 30.48 13.78
C PRO A 63 -36.44 29.53 12.65
N GLY A 64 -37.62 28.93 12.80
CA GLY A 64 -38.11 27.88 11.90
C GLY A 64 -38.54 28.36 10.51
N ARG A 65 -38.44 27.44 9.54
CA ARG A 65 -39.25 27.46 8.31
C ARG A 65 -39.94 26.11 8.13
N HIS A 66 -41.14 26.16 7.54
CA HIS A 66 -42.07 25.04 7.41
C HIS A 66 -41.45 23.78 6.79
N ARG A 67 -41.72 22.61 7.39
CA ARG A 67 -41.65 21.33 6.71
C ARG A 67 -42.99 21.04 6.04
N SER A 68 -43.03 21.08 4.71
CA SER A 68 -44.05 20.36 3.95
C SER A 68 -43.74 18.87 3.99
N ALA A 69 -44.77 18.04 4.17
CA ALA A 69 -44.64 16.60 4.04
C ALA A 69 -44.51 16.22 2.56
N PHE A 70 -43.57 15.34 2.24
CA PHE A 70 -43.57 14.59 1.00
C PHE A 70 -43.52 13.09 1.36
N GLU A 71 -44.61 12.40 1.12
CA GLU A 71 -44.68 10.95 1.24
C GLU A 71 -43.89 10.30 0.10
N ALA A 72 -43.01 9.36 0.43
CA ALA A 72 -42.38 8.48 -0.54
C ALA A 72 -43.12 7.13 -0.53
N PRO A 73 -43.67 6.66 -1.66
CA PRO A 73 -44.46 5.43 -1.68
C PRO A 73 -43.57 4.20 -1.53
N ALA A 74 -43.90 3.35 -0.54
CA ALA A 74 -43.23 2.08 -0.33
C ALA A 74 -43.41 1.14 -1.54
N ARG A 75 -42.31 0.53 -2.00
CA ARG A 75 -42.34 -0.60 -2.94
C ARG A 75 -42.04 -1.90 -2.18
N PRO A 76 -42.81 -2.99 -2.41
CA PRO A 76 -42.64 -4.22 -1.64
C PRO A 76 -41.39 -4.99 -2.09
N LEU A 77 -40.63 -5.48 -1.11
CA LEU A 77 -39.56 -6.46 -1.31
C LEU A 77 -40.15 -7.79 -1.79
N ARG A 78 -39.80 -8.23 -3.00
CA ARG A 78 -40.02 -9.62 -3.43
C ARG A 78 -38.88 -10.49 -2.91
N ALA A 79 -39.21 -11.41 -2.00
CA ALA A 79 -38.33 -12.52 -1.64
C ALA A 79 -38.15 -13.45 -2.85
N PHE A 80 -36.90 -13.82 -3.13
CA PHE A 80 -36.60 -14.92 -4.05
C PHE A 80 -36.17 -16.15 -3.24
N LEU A 81 -37.02 -17.18 -3.24
CA LEU A 81 -36.63 -18.52 -2.79
C LEU A 81 -35.73 -19.17 -3.83
N PHE A 82 -34.69 -19.87 -3.35
CA PHE A 82 -33.94 -20.84 -4.12
C PHE A 82 -34.69 -22.17 -4.17
N LEU A 83 -35.03 -22.67 -5.37
CA LEU A 83 -35.24 -24.09 -5.68
C LEU A 83 -34.86 -24.36 -7.17
N PRO A 84 -34.55 -25.62 -7.56
CA PRO A 84 -33.52 -25.87 -8.58
C PRO A 84 -34.01 -26.25 -9.99
N PHE A 85 -33.04 -26.25 -10.91
CA PHE A 85 -32.93 -26.96 -12.21
C PHE A 85 -34.18 -27.65 -12.81
N GLY A 86 -34.48 -27.26 -14.05
CA GLY A 86 -35.23 -28.06 -15.03
C GLY A 86 -34.83 -27.64 -16.45
N ASP A 87 -34.48 -28.61 -17.29
CA ASP A 87 -34.15 -28.43 -18.70
C ASP A 87 -35.40 -28.16 -19.57
N ALA A 88 -35.29 -27.34 -20.61
CA ALA A 88 -35.90 -27.60 -21.94
C ALA A 88 -35.57 -26.51 -22.99
N GLU A 89 -35.08 -26.98 -24.14
CA GLU A 89 -35.30 -26.52 -25.52
C GLU A 89 -35.11 -25.05 -25.96
N ALA A 90 -34.25 -24.88 -26.97
CA ALA A 90 -34.05 -23.64 -27.71
C ALA A 90 -35.01 -23.55 -28.92
N GLY A 91 -35.80 -22.48 -28.98
CA GLY A 91 -36.62 -22.14 -30.16
C GLY A 91 -35.80 -21.46 -31.26
N ALA A 92 -36.11 -21.78 -32.52
CA ALA A 92 -35.35 -21.34 -33.69
C ALA A 92 -35.62 -19.89 -34.11
N ALA A 93 -34.63 -19.28 -34.77
CA ALA A 93 -34.80 -18.06 -35.58
C ALA A 93 -35.01 -18.42 -37.06
N PRO A 94 -35.79 -17.64 -37.83
CA PRO A 94 -35.93 -17.86 -39.27
C PRO A 94 -34.72 -17.31 -40.05
N ALA A 95 -34.37 -17.99 -41.13
CA ALA A 95 -33.42 -17.51 -42.13
C ALA A 95 -34.14 -17.38 -43.47
N ASP A 96 -33.86 -16.29 -44.20
CA ASP A 96 -34.40 -16.08 -45.55
C ASP A 96 -33.32 -16.23 -46.63
N THR A 97 -33.77 -16.45 -47.85
CA THR A 97 -33.06 -17.28 -48.84
C THR A 97 -32.25 -16.48 -49.86
N LEU A 98 -31.01 -16.91 -50.19
CA LEU A 98 -30.34 -16.56 -51.46
C LEU A 98 -29.32 -17.65 -51.91
N THR A 99 -28.93 -17.64 -53.19
CA THR A 99 -28.71 -18.88 -53.98
C THR A 99 -27.28 -19.22 -54.45
N ARG A 100 -26.88 -20.49 -54.16
CA ARG A 100 -26.36 -21.53 -55.09
C ARG A 100 -25.14 -21.28 -56.04
N SER A 101 -23.99 -21.90 -55.72
CA SER A 101 -23.09 -22.69 -56.61
C SER A 101 -22.11 -23.53 -55.74
N LEU A 102 -22.02 -24.88 -55.81
CA LEU A 102 -21.25 -25.75 -56.73
C LEU A 102 -19.76 -25.33 -56.89
N ARG A 103 -18.71 -26.16 -56.69
CA ARG A 103 -18.50 -27.60 -56.30
C ARG A 103 -16.96 -27.80 -55.98
N PRO A 104 -16.38 -29.00 -55.76
CA PRO A 104 -16.18 -29.64 -54.43
C PRO A 104 -14.70 -30.01 -54.03
N GLY A 105 -14.49 -30.38 -52.75
CA GLY A 105 -13.65 -31.55 -52.41
C GLY A 105 -12.44 -31.37 -51.46
N LEU A 106 -12.57 -31.86 -50.22
CA LEU A 106 -11.81 -33.04 -49.72
C LEU A 106 -12.50 -33.61 -48.46
N ARG A 107 -12.30 -34.89 -48.16
CA ARG A 107 -12.99 -35.61 -47.06
C ARG A 107 -12.07 -35.86 -45.85
N LEU A 108 -12.63 -35.82 -44.65
CA LEU A 108 -12.08 -36.44 -43.44
C LEU A 108 -12.75 -37.81 -43.20
N PRO A 109 -12.04 -38.80 -42.61
CA PRO A 109 -12.61 -40.12 -42.29
C PRO A 109 -13.36 -40.15 -40.93
N PRO A 110 -14.25 -41.14 -40.69
CA PRO A 110 -15.17 -41.15 -39.55
C PRO A 110 -14.74 -42.04 -38.37
N SER A 111 -15.50 -41.98 -37.28
CA SER A 111 -15.44 -42.85 -36.11
C SER A 111 -16.33 -44.12 -36.21
N PRO A 112 -16.06 -45.16 -35.41
CA PRO A 112 -17.01 -46.23 -35.03
C PRO A 112 -17.46 -46.05 -33.55
N THR A 113 -18.74 -45.84 -33.20
CA THR A 113 -19.97 -46.70 -33.18
C THR A 113 -20.26 -47.42 -31.85
N MET A 114 -21.57 -47.60 -31.58
CA MET A 114 -22.18 -47.93 -30.26
C MET A 114 -22.65 -49.40 -30.09
N ALA A 115 -22.80 -49.83 -28.83
CA ALA A 115 -23.83 -50.75 -28.31
C ALA A 115 -23.97 -50.53 -26.77
N ALA A 116 -25.11 -50.31 -26.10
CA ALA A 116 -26.43 -50.98 -26.06
C ALA A 116 -26.43 -52.31 -25.25
N LEU A 117 -27.36 -52.68 -24.34
CA LEU A 117 -28.45 -51.97 -23.62
C LEU A 117 -29.07 -52.90 -22.51
N THR A 118 -29.75 -52.33 -21.49
CA THR A 118 -30.86 -52.90 -20.64
C THR A 118 -30.67 -54.01 -19.59
N ARG A 119 -31.20 -53.75 -18.37
CA ARG A 119 -32.15 -54.53 -17.50
C ARG A 119 -31.89 -54.19 -16.00
N LEU A 120 -32.86 -54.17 -15.07
CA LEU A 120 -34.34 -54.07 -15.10
C LEU A 120 -34.80 -53.53 -13.71
N SER A 121 -35.97 -52.91 -13.60
CA SER A 121 -36.50 -52.32 -12.36
C SER A 121 -37.44 -53.25 -11.58
N SER A 122 -37.38 -53.21 -10.23
CA SER A 122 -38.42 -53.67 -9.29
C SER A 122 -38.06 -53.21 -7.87
N ARG A 123 -38.95 -52.96 -6.89
CA ARG A 123 -40.42 -52.76 -6.84
C ARG A 123 -40.70 -52.06 -5.51
N LEU A 124 -41.36 -50.89 -5.49
CA LEU A 124 -41.96 -50.34 -4.27
C LEU A 124 -43.47 -50.60 -4.30
N ARG A 125 -44.00 -51.23 -3.25
CA ARG A 125 -45.44 -51.33 -3.00
C ARG A 125 -45.75 -50.90 -1.57
N PHE A 126 -46.63 -49.91 -1.45
CA PHE A 126 -47.25 -49.50 -0.20
C PHE A 126 -48.48 -50.39 0.08
N CYS A 127 -48.60 -50.88 1.31
CA CYS A 127 -49.90 -51.03 1.99
C CYS A 127 -49.69 -51.06 3.51
N PRO A 128 -50.60 -50.46 4.30
CA PRO A 128 -50.40 -50.29 5.74
C PRO A 128 -51.07 -51.40 6.56
N SER A 129 -50.50 -51.74 7.73
CA SER A 129 -51.28 -52.28 8.84
C SER A 129 -50.69 -51.83 10.18
N ALA A 130 -51.57 -51.57 11.15
CA ALA A 130 -51.20 -51.00 12.43
C ALA A 130 -50.73 -52.05 13.45
N ARG A 131 -49.76 -51.69 14.29
CA ARG A 131 -49.83 -51.74 15.76
C ARG A 131 -48.53 -51.28 16.43
N ARG A 132 -48.66 -50.40 17.43
CA ARG A 132 -47.70 -50.17 18.53
C ARG A 132 -48.07 -51.09 19.71
N PRO A 133 -47.26 -51.20 20.79
CA PRO A 133 -45.81 -50.98 20.91
C PRO A 133 -45.09 -52.17 21.58
N GLY A 134 -43.76 -52.23 21.47
CA GLY A 134 -42.92 -53.17 22.23
C GLY A 134 -41.45 -52.79 22.08
N GLY A 135 -40.72 -52.62 23.18
CA GLY A 135 -39.42 -51.96 23.16
C GLY A 135 -38.28 -52.82 22.61
N ALA A 136 -37.49 -52.24 21.71
CA ALA A 136 -36.10 -52.62 21.48
C ALA A 136 -35.30 -51.32 21.31
N TRP A 137 -34.33 -51.08 22.19
CA TRP A 137 -33.45 -49.92 22.09
C TRP A 137 -32.49 -50.12 20.92
N SER A 138 -32.81 -49.51 19.77
CA SER A 138 -31.84 -49.40 18.69
C SER A 138 -30.66 -48.55 19.18
N LYS A 139 -29.47 -49.16 19.23
CA LYS A 139 -28.21 -48.41 19.36
C LYS A 139 -28.05 -47.59 18.09
N GLY A 140 -28.62 -46.38 18.10
CA GLY A 140 -28.43 -45.41 17.04
C GLY A 140 -26.94 -45.18 16.86
N CYS A 141 -26.45 -45.38 15.63
CA CYS A 141 -25.13 -44.93 15.24
C CYS A 141 -25.15 -43.40 15.26
N VAL A 142 -24.90 -42.82 16.44
CA VAL A 142 -24.69 -41.38 16.58
C VAL A 142 -23.39 -41.09 15.86
N CYS A 143 -23.50 -40.62 14.63
CA CYS A 143 -22.40 -39.96 13.96
C CYS A 143 -21.99 -38.80 14.87
N TYR A 144 -20.86 -38.97 15.57
CA TYR A 144 -20.19 -37.88 16.25
C TYR A 144 -19.83 -36.85 15.17
N PHE A 145 -20.66 -35.81 15.04
CA PHE A 145 -20.24 -34.59 14.37
C PHE A 145 -18.94 -34.17 15.05
N SER A 146 -17.88 -34.08 14.24
CA SER A 146 -16.51 -33.87 14.72
C SER A 146 -16.50 -32.85 15.85
N THR A 147 -15.94 -33.23 17.00
CA THR A 147 -15.67 -32.33 18.12
C THR A 147 -14.55 -31.40 17.70
N SER A 148 -14.91 -30.44 16.84
CA SER A 148 -14.06 -29.32 16.46
C SER A 148 -13.54 -28.72 17.74
N THR A 149 -12.21 -28.75 17.90
CA THR A 149 -11.54 -27.98 18.93
C THR A 149 -12.02 -26.55 18.76
N ARG A 150 -12.84 -26.07 19.71
CA ARG A 150 -13.26 -24.67 19.72
C ARG A 150 -11.97 -23.86 19.77
N ARG A 151 -11.57 -23.28 18.62
CA ARG A 151 -10.43 -22.35 18.54
C ARG A 151 -10.81 -21.13 19.36
N HIS A 152 -10.50 -21.21 20.65
CA HIS A 152 -10.65 -20.14 21.61
C HIS A 152 -9.40 -19.27 21.52
N THR A 153 -9.61 -17.97 21.41
CA THR A 153 -8.53 -16.98 21.54
C THR A 153 -7.87 -17.12 22.91
N THR A 154 -6.56 -17.38 22.91
CA THR A 154 -5.77 -17.48 24.15
C THR A 154 -5.35 -16.08 24.61
N PHE A 155 -5.70 -15.73 25.84
CA PHE A 155 -5.37 -14.44 26.43
C PHE A 155 -4.01 -14.49 27.14
N TYR A 156 -3.14 -13.52 26.85
CA TYR A 156 -1.81 -13.38 27.44
C TYR A 156 -1.72 -12.11 28.29
N MET A 157 -0.87 -12.16 29.32
CA MET A 157 -0.58 -11.02 30.21
C MET A 157 0.79 -10.38 29.91
N ASP A 158 1.74 -11.13 29.35
CA ASP A 158 3.08 -10.67 28.95
C ASP A 158 3.22 -10.78 27.42
N PRO A 159 3.61 -9.70 26.70
CA PRO A 159 3.79 -9.76 25.25
C PRO A 159 4.96 -10.66 24.82
N VAL A 160 5.96 -10.91 25.69
CA VAL A 160 7.06 -11.85 25.41
C VAL A 160 6.53 -13.28 25.34
N GLU A 161 5.74 -13.70 26.32
CA GLU A 161 5.09 -15.02 26.33
C GLU A 161 4.18 -15.26 25.11
N ALA A 162 3.60 -14.19 24.55
CA ALA A 162 2.76 -14.26 23.36
C ALA A 162 3.55 -14.48 22.05
N VAL A 163 4.87 -14.24 22.03
CA VAL A 163 5.74 -14.33 20.82
C VAL A 163 7.02 -15.15 21.02
N LYS A 164 7.21 -15.80 22.17
CA LYS A 164 8.45 -16.51 22.54
C LYS A 164 8.84 -17.69 21.64
N ASP A 165 7.88 -18.23 20.89
CA ASP A 165 8.01 -19.37 20.00
C ASP A 165 8.09 -18.98 18.51
N VAL A 166 8.25 -17.68 18.20
CA VAL A 166 8.65 -17.22 16.86
C VAL A 166 10.08 -17.71 16.61
N PRO A 167 10.32 -18.61 15.63
CA PRO A 167 11.65 -19.15 15.37
C PRO A 167 12.52 -18.16 14.58
N ASP A 168 13.84 -18.34 14.67
CA ASP A 168 14.78 -17.68 13.77
C ASP A 168 14.44 -18.01 12.31
N GLY A 169 14.47 -17.00 11.44
CA GLY A 169 14.12 -17.14 10.02
C GLY A 169 12.63 -17.02 9.67
N ALA A 170 11.74 -16.90 10.66
CA ALA A 170 10.29 -16.83 10.44
C ALA A 170 9.86 -15.68 9.49
N THR A 171 8.79 -15.93 8.74
CA THR A 171 8.03 -14.91 8.02
C THR A 171 6.97 -14.33 8.94
N VAL A 172 7.09 -13.03 9.24
CA VAL A 172 6.22 -12.34 10.20
C VAL A 172 5.50 -11.19 9.48
N LEU A 173 4.18 -11.26 9.44
CA LEU A 173 3.34 -10.15 8.98
C LEU A 173 3.23 -9.12 10.11
N VAL A 174 3.49 -7.84 9.83
CA VAL A 174 3.45 -6.78 10.86
C VAL A 174 2.60 -5.62 10.38
N GLY A 175 1.47 -5.43 11.07
CA GLY A 175 0.47 -4.42 10.72
C GLY A 175 0.91 -2.98 10.98
N GLY A 176 0.20 -2.04 10.35
CA GLY A 176 0.44 -0.61 10.45
C GLY A 176 0.59 0.10 9.09
N PHE A 177 0.60 1.43 9.14
CA PHE A 177 0.91 2.32 8.02
C PHE A 177 1.68 3.53 8.57
N GLY A 178 2.93 3.72 8.15
CA GLY A 178 3.87 4.60 8.87
C GLY A 178 3.95 4.18 10.34
N LEU A 179 3.63 5.10 11.26
CA LEU A 179 3.46 4.81 12.69
C LEU A 179 1.99 4.58 13.14
N CYS A 180 1.02 4.63 12.22
CA CYS A 180 -0.40 4.51 12.55
C CYS A 180 -0.84 3.05 12.64
N GLY A 181 -1.18 2.60 13.85
CA GLY A 181 -1.66 1.23 14.09
C GLY A 181 -0.56 0.17 14.01
N ILE A 182 0.67 0.50 14.43
CA ILE A 182 1.74 -0.50 14.59
C ILE A 182 1.56 -1.28 15.92
N PRO A 183 1.95 -2.56 15.99
CA PRO A 183 1.92 -3.35 17.22
C PRO A 183 3.15 -3.07 18.10
N GLU A 184 3.16 -1.92 18.77
CA GLU A 184 4.34 -1.40 19.47
C GLU A 184 4.83 -2.27 20.65
N ASN A 185 3.92 -2.97 21.35
CA ASN A 185 4.28 -3.84 22.47
C ASN A 185 4.84 -5.18 21.99
N LEU A 186 4.23 -5.78 20.96
CA LEU A 186 4.70 -7.03 20.34
C LEU A 186 6.04 -6.86 19.62
N ILE A 187 6.28 -5.71 18.98
CA ILE A 187 7.61 -5.35 18.43
C ILE A 187 8.63 -5.21 19.57
N GLY A 188 8.26 -4.57 20.67
CA GLY A 188 9.08 -4.49 21.88
C GLY A 188 9.38 -5.86 22.50
N ALA A 189 8.45 -6.81 22.39
CA ALA A 189 8.66 -8.19 22.82
C ALA A 189 9.62 -8.96 21.90
N LEU A 190 9.48 -8.86 20.57
CA LEU A 190 10.46 -9.45 19.64
C LEU A 190 11.88 -8.89 19.86
N LEU A 191 12.00 -7.61 20.21
CA LEU A 191 13.29 -7.01 20.56
C LEU A 191 13.90 -7.65 21.82
N LYS A 192 13.07 -8.06 22.79
CA LYS A 192 13.50 -8.78 24.00
C LYS A 192 13.84 -10.25 23.73
N THR A 193 13.11 -10.95 22.86
CA THR A 193 13.41 -12.36 22.51
C THR A 193 14.72 -12.48 21.75
N GLY A 194 15.10 -11.45 20.98
CA GLY A 194 16.33 -11.42 20.22
C GLY A 194 16.34 -12.29 18.96
N VAL A 195 15.18 -12.83 18.55
CA VAL A 195 14.98 -13.66 17.35
C VAL A 195 15.52 -12.98 16.09
N LYS A 196 16.17 -13.73 15.19
CA LYS A 196 16.92 -13.19 14.05
C LYS A 196 16.51 -13.81 12.72
N GLY A 197 17.04 -13.24 11.63
CA GLY A 197 16.84 -13.75 10.29
C GLY A 197 15.44 -13.53 9.71
N LEU A 198 14.59 -12.73 10.38
CA LEU A 198 13.18 -12.60 10.04
C LEU A 198 12.95 -12.10 8.61
N THR A 199 11.91 -12.62 7.97
CA THR A 199 11.28 -12.00 6.79
C THR A 199 10.06 -11.21 7.26
N ALA A 200 10.23 -9.89 7.41
CA ALA A 200 9.17 -9.00 7.86
C ALA A 200 8.34 -8.51 6.67
N VAL A 201 7.06 -8.88 6.61
CA VAL A 201 6.10 -8.38 5.64
C VAL A 201 5.34 -7.22 6.28
N SER A 202 5.63 -6.00 5.84
CA SER A 202 5.00 -4.79 6.39
C SER A 202 5.01 -3.68 5.36
N ASN A 203 3.99 -2.81 5.37
CA ASN A 203 3.88 -1.73 4.40
C ASN A 203 5.09 -0.79 4.41
N ASN A 204 5.61 -0.51 5.61
CA ASN A 204 6.72 0.38 5.92
C ASN A 204 7.54 -0.20 7.08
N ALA A 205 8.77 0.27 7.31
CA ALA A 205 9.54 -0.10 8.51
C ALA A 205 9.37 0.85 9.71
N GLY A 206 8.32 1.68 9.74
CA GLY A 206 8.21 2.78 10.71
C GLY A 206 9.32 3.83 10.51
N VAL A 207 9.91 4.33 11.59
CA VAL A 207 11.01 5.31 11.58
C VAL A 207 12.23 4.76 12.33
N ASP A 208 13.40 5.39 12.19
CA ASP A 208 14.67 4.90 12.75
C ASP A 208 14.61 4.47 14.22
N ASN A 209 13.77 5.10 15.04
CA ASN A 209 13.62 4.82 16.46
C ASN A 209 12.20 4.40 16.91
N PHE A 210 11.32 3.93 16.01
CA PHE A 210 9.99 3.43 16.40
C PHE A 210 9.39 2.46 15.38
N GLY A 211 8.61 1.48 15.85
CA GLY A 211 8.12 0.39 15.01
C GLY A 211 9.24 -0.54 14.55
N LEU A 212 9.16 -1.07 13.32
CA LEU A 212 10.14 -2.04 12.80
C LEU A 212 11.58 -1.51 12.70
N GLY A 213 11.80 -0.18 12.67
CA GLY A 213 13.14 0.42 12.80
C GLY A 213 13.88 -0.02 14.06
N LEU A 214 13.16 -0.40 15.12
CA LEU A 214 13.76 -1.02 16.31
C LEU A 214 14.45 -2.36 15.96
N LEU A 215 13.78 -3.22 15.17
CA LEU A 215 14.27 -4.54 14.78
C LEU A 215 15.30 -4.50 13.63
N LEU A 216 15.27 -3.45 12.81
CA LEU A 216 16.34 -3.15 11.86
C LEU A 216 17.64 -2.81 12.61
N ARG A 217 17.59 -1.91 13.60
CA ARG A 217 18.80 -1.53 14.38
C ARG A 217 19.40 -2.68 15.18
N SER A 218 18.59 -3.59 15.71
CA SER A 218 19.08 -4.81 16.36
C SER A 218 19.50 -5.91 15.38
N LYS A 219 19.37 -5.68 14.06
CA LYS A 219 19.69 -6.61 12.97
C LYS A 219 18.97 -7.96 13.09
N GLN A 220 17.72 -7.92 13.54
CA GLN A 220 16.85 -9.09 13.66
C GLN A 220 16.14 -9.44 12.35
N ILE A 221 15.96 -8.46 11.47
CA ILE A 221 15.35 -8.63 10.15
C ILE A 221 16.42 -8.93 9.10
N LYS A 222 16.25 -9.99 8.32
CA LYS A 222 17.04 -10.30 7.12
C LYS A 222 16.39 -9.74 5.86
N ARG A 223 15.07 -9.79 5.77
CA ARG A 223 14.30 -9.39 4.58
C ARG A 223 13.08 -8.56 4.96
N MET A 224 12.86 -7.47 4.22
CA MET A 224 11.61 -6.71 4.20
C MET A 224 10.83 -7.02 2.93
N ILE A 225 9.52 -7.20 3.04
CA ILE A 225 8.59 -7.14 1.89
C ILE A 225 7.66 -5.95 2.16
N SER A 226 7.83 -4.87 1.38
CA SER A 226 7.27 -3.54 1.69
C SER A 226 6.93 -2.74 0.45
N SER A 227 6.02 -1.76 0.57
CA SER A 227 5.70 -0.87 -0.56
C SER A 227 6.50 0.42 -0.57
N TYR A 228 6.88 0.91 0.61
CA TYR A 228 7.60 2.18 0.75
C TYR A 228 8.53 2.16 1.98
N VAL A 229 9.82 2.45 1.75
CA VAL A 229 10.90 2.45 2.74
C VAL A 229 10.63 3.48 3.84
N GLY A 230 10.06 4.63 3.49
CA GLY A 230 9.67 5.67 4.44
C GLY A 230 10.76 6.69 4.75
N GLU A 231 10.56 7.42 5.85
CA GLU A 231 11.56 8.28 6.47
C GLU A 231 12.29 7.48 7.56
N ASN A 232 13.07 6.49 7.12
CA ASN A 232 13.88 5.61 7.96
C ASN A 232 15.28 5.46 7.34
N ALA A 233 16.25 6.23 7.85
CA ALA A 233 17.58 6.31 7.27
C ALA A 233 18.39 5.02 7.48
N GLU A 234 18.22 4.34 8.61
CA GLU A 234 18.87 3.04 8.85
C GLU A 234 18.34 1.94 7.89
N PHE A 235 17.05 1.98 7.51
CA PHE A 235 16.50 1.08 6.49
C PHE A 235 17.17 1.31 5.13
N GLU A 236 17.20 2.55 4.64
CA GLU A 236 17.89 2.89 3.38
C GLU A 236 19.37 2.53 3.44
N ARG A 237 20.06 2.81 4.56
CA ARG A 237 21.47 2.47 4.77
C ARG A 237 21.74 0.97 4.70
N GLN A 238 20.97 0.13 5.41
CA GLN A 238 21.17 -1.33 5.42
C GLN A 238 20.86 -1.96 4.06
N TYR A 239 19.87 -1.44 3.34
CA TYR A 239 19.54 -1.93 2.01
C TYR A 239 20.63 -1.59 1.00
N LEU A 240 21.05 -0.31 0.92
CA LEU A 240 22.09 0.13 -0.02
C LEU A 240 23.48 -0.43 0.32
N SER A 241 23.77 -0.79 1.58
CA SER A 241 25.01 -1.47 1.97
C SER A 241 25.01 -2.99 1.73
N GLY A 242 23.88 -3.58 1.34
CA GLY A 242 23.72 -5.02 1.14
C GLY A 242 23.52 -5.84 2.43
N GLU A 243 23.34 -5.19 3.59
CA GLU A 243 23.04 -5.85 4.86
C GLU A 243 21.61 -6.44 4.89
N LEU A 244 20.66 -5.80 4.20
CA LEU A 244 19.24 -6.13 4.22
C LEU A 244 18.70 -6.49 2.81
N GLU A 245 17.81 -7.48 2.74
CA GLU A 245 17.05 -7.82 1.53
C GLU A 245 15.70 -7.05 1.51
N VAL A 246 15.28 -6.52 0.37
CA VAL A 246 14.06 -5.70 0.24
C VAL A 246 13.29 -6.05 -1.04
N GLU A 247 12.15 -6.74 -0.90
CA GLU A 247 11.20 -6.93 -2.00
C GLU A 247 10.21 -5.77 -2.02
N LEU A 248 10.48 -4.77 -2.88
CA LEU A 248 9.56 -3.67 -3.11
C LEU A 248 8.32 -4.18 -3.87
N THR A 249 7.17 -4.16 -3.21
CA THR A 249 5.87 -4.69 -3.70
C THR A 249 4.83 -3.58 -3.72
N PRO A 250 4.06 -3.35 -4.81
CA PRO A 250 3.07 -2.28 -4.87
C PRO A 250 2.05 -2.39 -3.72
N GLN A 251 1.59 -1.27 -3.17
CA GLN A 251 0.85 -1.28 -1.90
C GLN A 251 -0.48 -2.02 -1.96
N GLY A 252 -1.27 -1.82 -3.02
CA GLY A 252 -2.52 -2.56 -3.23
C GLY A 252 -2.25 -4.04 -3.49
N THR A 253 -1.23 -4.32 -4.30
CA THR A 253 -0.75 -5.70 -4.55
C THR A 253 -0.30 -6.40 -3.26
N LEU A 254 0.44 -5.74 -2.37
CA LEU A 254 0.86 -6.28 -1.07
C LEU A 254 -0.36 -6.61 -0.19
N ALA A 255 -1.33 -5.70 -0.11
CA ALA A 255 -2.55 -5.93 0.65
C ALA A 255 -3.36 -7.12 0.09
N GLU A 256 -3.43 -7.23 -1.24
CA GLU A 256 -4.21 -8.26 -1.92
C GLU A 256 -3.52 -9.63 -1.91
N ARG A 257 -2.18 -9.70 -2.01
CA ARG A 257 -1.38 -10.93 -1.78
C ARG A 257 -1.60 -11.48 -0.36
N ILE A 258 -1.64 -10.62 0.64
CA ILE A 258 -1.93 -11.01 2.03
C ILE A 258 -3.39 -11.47 2.17
N ARG A 259 -4.36 -10.72 1.61
CA ARG A 259 -5.78 -11.12 1.58
C ARG A 259 -5.95 -12.50 0.94
N ALA A 260 -5.32 -12.75 -0.20
CA ALA A 260 -5.40 -13.98 -0.96
C ALA A 260 -4.90 -15.18 -0.13
N GLY A 261 -3.76 -15.03 0.56
CA GLY A 261 -3.23 -16.04 1.48
C GLY A 261 -4.21 -16.42 2.59
N GLY A 262 -4.79 -15.41 3.25
CA GLY A 262 -5.83 -15.61 4.27
C GLY A 262 -7.20 -16.05 3.75
N ALA A 263 -7.39 -16.16 2.43
CA ALA A 263 -8.63 -16.56 1.77
C ALA A 263 -8.49 -17.89 1.00
N GLY A 264 -7.34 -18.56 1.04
CA GLY A 264 -7.09 -19.80 0.30
C GLY A 264 -6.98 -19.61 -1.21
N VAL A 265 -6.67 -18.40 -1.69
CA VAL A 265 -6.44 -18.09 -3.11
C VAL A 265 -4.93 -18.04 -3.33
N PRO A 266 -4.31 -18.99 -4.07
CA PRO A 266 -2.85 -19.08 -4.15
C PRO A 266 -2.21 -17.98 -5.02
N ALA A 267 -2.93 -17.48 -6.03
CA ALA A 267 -2.49 -16.37 -6.88
C ALA A 267 -3.68 -15.66 -7.52
N PHE A 268 -3.49 -14.41 -7.95
CA PHE A 268 -4.50 -13.59 -8.63
C PHE A 268 -3.85 -12.68 -9.68
N TYR A 269 -4.66 -12.11 -10.57
CA TYR A 269 -4.20 -11.17 -11.60
C TYR A 269 -4.49 -9.71 -11.23
N THR A 270 -3.54 -8.81 -11.48
CA THR A 270 -3.68 -7.35 -11.30
C THR A 270 -3.03 -6.57 -12.44
N SER A 271 -3.55 -5.41 -12.81
CA SER A 271 -2.90 -4.52 -13.81
C SER A 271 -1.77 -3.70 -13.19
N THR A 272 -1.72 -3.60 -11.86
CA THR A 272 -0.64 -2.91 -11.13
C THR A 272 0.71 -3.50 -11.48
N GLY A 273 1.68 -2.66 -11.88
CA GLY A 273 3.06 -3.07 -12.15
C GLY A 273 3.32 -3.62 -13.55
N TYR A 274 2.30 -3.80 -14.41
CA TYR A 274 2.50 -4.19 -15.81
C TYR A 274 3.38 -3.17 -16.57
N GLY A 275 4.39 -3.65 -17.33
CA GLY A 275 5.34 -2.79 -18.03
C GLY A 275 6.26 -2.00 -17.09
N THR A 276 6.59 -2.56 -15.92
CA THR A 276 7.54 -2.00 -14.94
C THR A 276 8.49 -3.09 -14.45
N LEU A 277 9.51 -2.72 -13.67
CA LEU A 277 10.44 -3.67 -13.01
C LEU A 277 9.76 -4.69 -12.08
N VAL A 278 8.50 -4.46 -11.67
CA VAL A 278 7.71 -5.47 -10.94
C VAL A 278 7.37 -6.64 -11.87
N GLN A 279 6.92 -6.34 -13.09
CA GLN A 279 6.56 -7.33 -14.10
C GLN A 279 7.76 -7.91 -14.84
N GLU A 280 8.71 -7.07 -15.22
CA GLU A 280 9.86 -7.43 -16.06
C GLU A 280 10.95 -8.16 -15.25
N GLY A 281 10.91 -8.06 -13.92
CA GLY A 281 12.00 -8.50 -13.05
C GLY A 281 13.15 -7.49 -13.02
N GLY A 282 14.29 -7.90 -12.44
CA GLY A 282 15.48 -7.04 -12.38
C GLY A 282 15.46 -5.97 -11.29
N SER A 283 14.35 -5.79 -10.56
CA SER A 283 14.30 -4.89 -9.40
C SER A 283 15.28 -5.37 -8.33
N PRO A 284 16.17 -4.53 -7.78
CA PRO A 284 17.14 -4.96 -6.78
C PRO A 284 16.42 -5.44 -5.51
N ILE A 285 16.63 -6.70 -5.12
CA ILE A 285 16.22 -7.22 -3.81
C ILE A 285 17.39 -7.10 -2.83
N LYS A 286 18.63 -7.25 -3.29
CA LYS A 286 19.82 -7.10 -2.45
C LYS A 286 20.97 -6.51 -3.27
N TYR A 287 21.74 -5.62 -2.68
CA TYR A 287 22.98 -5.11 -3.24
C TYR A 287 24.20 -5.86 -2.69
N ASN A 288 25.28 -5.85 -3.46
CA ASN A 288 26.64 -6.14 -2.99
C ASN A 288 27.27 -4.86 -2.42
N LYS A 289 28.39 -4.99 -1.71
CA LYS A 289 29.13 -3.85 -1.12
C LYS A 289 29.69 -2.86 -2.16
N ASP A 290 29.79 -3.26 -3.42
CA ASP A 290 30.22 -2.41 -4.55
C ASP A 290 29.04 -1.68 -5.24
N GLY A 291 27.80 -1.87 -4.76
CA GLY A 291 26.59 -1.30 -5.34
C GLY A 291 25.99 -2.11 -6.50
N SER A 292 26.60 -3.23 -6.91
CA SER A 292 26.01 -4.15 -7.89
C SER A 292 24.83 -4.94 -7.30
N ILE A 293 23.95 -5.46 -8.14
CA ILE A 293 22.77 -6.23 -7.70
C ILE A 293 23.20 -7.66 -7.37
N ALA A 294 23.07 -8.06 -6.10
CA ALA A 294 23.35 -9.41 -5.61
C ALA A 294 22.16 -10.36 -5.80
N ILE A 295 20.94 -9.85 -5.59
CA ILE A 295 19.69 -10.57 -5.80
C ILE A 295 18.75 -9.64 -6.55
N ALA A 296 18.25 -10.08 -7.70
CA ALA A 296 17.25 -9.37 -8.50
C ALA A 296 15.86 -10.01 -8.35
N SER A 297 14.80 -9.24 -8.54
CA SER A 297 13.43 -9.76 -8.61
C SER A 297 13.25 -10.64 -9.86
N LYS A 298 12.46 -11.70 -9.70
CA LYS A 298 11.97 -12.51 -10.83
C LYS A 298 10.88 -11.73 -11.57
N PRO A 299 10.75 -11.92 -12.90
CA PRO A 299 9.59 -11.44 -13.64
C PRO A 299 8.29 -12.05 -13.11
N ARG A 300 7.16 -11.41 -13.42
CA ARG A 300 5.81 -11.94 -13.19
C ARG A 300 5.19 -12.39 -14.51
N GLU A 301 4.39 -13.45 -14.47
CA GLU A 301 3.64 -13.90 -15.64
C GLU A 301 2.66 -12.83 -16.10
N VAL A 302 2.52 -12.66 -17.41
CA VAL A 302 1.60 -11.69 -18.03
C VAL A 302 0.48 -12.44 -18.74
N ARG A 303 -0.76 -11.98 -18.56
CA ARG A 303 -1.92 -12.48 -19.29
C ARG A 303 -2.87 -11.35 -19.67
N GLU A 304 -3.41 -11.43 -20.87
CA GLU A 304 -4.45 -10.50 -21.30
C GLU A 304 -5.84 -11.01 -20.91
N PHE A 305 -6.69 -10.10 -20.42
CA PHE A 305 -8.11 -10.30 -20.23
C PHE A 305 -8.86 -9.08 -20.79
N ASN A 306 -9.83 -9.29 -21.67
CA ASN A 306 -10.67 -8.22 -22.23
C ASN A 306 -9.90 -7.07 -22.91
N GLY A 307 -8.78 -7.35 -23.58
CA GLY A 307 -7.94 -6.33 -24.22
C GLY A 307 -7.01 -5.55 -23.28
N GLN A 308 -6.99 -5.86 -21.98
CA GLN A 308 -6.08 -5.27 -21.00
C GLN A 308 -5.10 -6.32 -20.47
N HIS A 309 -3.85 -5.92 -20.25
CA HIS A 309 -2.80 -6.79 -19.73
C HIS A 309 -2.76 -6.73 -18.19
N PHE A 310 -2.55 -7.90 -17.59
CA PHE A 310 -2.45 -8.11 -16.14
C PHE A 310 -1.24 -8.98 -15.82
N ILE A 311 -0.69 -8.83 -14.62
CA ILE A 311 0.37 -9.68 -14.06
C ILE A 311 -0.19 -10.63 -13.01
N LEU A 312 0.37 -11.84 -12.94
CA LEU A 312 0.09 -12.81 -11.88
C LEU A 312 0.91 -12.46 -10.63
N GLU A 313 0.26 -12.39 -9.48
CA GLU A 313 0.90 -12.22 -8.17
C GLU A 313 0.47 -13.34 -7.22
N GLU A 314 1.46 -13.92 -6.53
CA GLU A 314 1.29 -15.03 -5.60
C GLU A 314 0.96 -14.54 -4.19
N ALA A 315 0.10 -15.30 -3.50
CA ALA A 315 -0.30 -15.03 -2.13
C ALA A 315 0.88 -14.94 -1.16
N ILE A 316 0.71 -14.15 -0.11
CA ILE A 316 1.63 -14.11 1.04
C ILE A 316 0.91 -14.67 2.25
N THR A 317 1.53 -15.66 2.89
CA THR A 317 1.21 -16.10 4.25
C THR A 317 2.44 -15.91 5.14
N GLY A 318 2.21 -15.71 6.44
CA GLY A 318 3.27 -15.71 7.45
C GLY A 318 3.18 -16.91 8.38
N ASP A 319 4.28 -17.23 9.05
CA ASP A 319 4.25 -18.13 10.21
C ASP A 319 3.51 -17.44 11.36
N PHE A 320 3.77 -16.13 11.54
CA PHE A 320 3.13 -15.28 12.53
C PHE A 320 2.57 -13.98 11.91
N ALA A 321 1.52 -13.44 12.53
CA ALA A 321 1.05 -12.08 12.28
C ALA A 321 1.00 -11.29 13.59
N LEU A 322 1.67 -10.14 13.64
CA LEU A 322 1.62 -9.19 14.76
C LEU A 322 0.70 -8.03 14.36
N VAL A 323 -0.38 -7.85 15.12
CA VAL A 323 -1.51 -6.99 14.72
C VAL A 323 -1.92 -6.06 15.87
N LYS A 324 -2.16 -4.78 15.56
CA LYS A 324 -2.70 -3.79 16.50
C LYS A 324 -4.18 -3.54 16.25
N ALA A 325 -5.01 -3.82 17.24
CA ALA A 325 -6.44 -3.47 17.25
C ALA A 325 -6.76 -2.42 18.33
N TRP A 326 -7.95 -1.84 18.32
CA TRP A 326 -8.38 -0.86 19.34
C TRP A 326 -8.94 -1.58 20.57
N LYS A 327 -10.00 -2.39 20.37
CA LYS A 327 -10.62 -3.18 21.43
C LYS A 327 -10.78 -4.63 21.01
N ALA A 328 -10.81 -5.52 21.98
CA ALA A 328 -11.26 -6.90 21.84
C ALA A 328 -12.37 -7.22 22.86
N ASP A 329 -13.30 -8.11 22.53
CA ASP A 329 -14.18 -8.70 23.54
C ASP A 329 -13.54 -9.94 24.19
N ARG A 330 -14.10 -10.43 25.31
CA ARG A 330 -13.62 -11.68 25.95
C ARG A 330 -13.83 -12.95 25.11
N ALA A 331 -14.52 -12.88 23.97
CA ALA A 331 -14.61 -13.99 23.03
C ALA A 331 -13.47 -13.96 21.99
N GLY A 332 -12.72 -12.86 21.88
CA GLY A 332 -11.61 -12.67 20.94
C GLY A 332 -11.98 -11.89 19.67
N ASN A 333 -13.20 -11.37 19.54
CA ASN A 333 -13.58 -10.52 18.41
C ASN A 333 -12.89 -9.16 18.55
N VAL A 334 -12.39 -8.57 17.46
CA VAL A 334 -11.65 -7.29 17.54
C VAL A 334 -12.16 -6.21 16.59
N ILE A 335 -12.06 -4.95 17.05
CA ILE A 335 -12.38 -3.75 16.30
C ILE A 335 -11.16 -2.81 16.21
N PHE A 336 -11.18 -1.92 15.22
CA PHE A 336 -10.09 -1.00 14.86
C PHE A 336 -10.60 0.44 14.89
N ARG A 337 -9.74 1.40 15.23
CA ARG A 337 -10.11 2.82 15.35
C ARG A 337 -9.52 3.66 14.22
N LYS A 338 -10.39 4.33 13.46
CA LYS A 338 -9.99 5.22 12.33
C LYS A 338 -9.06 4.48 11.33
N SER A 339 -8.07 5.18 10.78
CA SER A 339 -7.09 4.68 9.80
C SER A 339 -6.08 3.66 10.34
N ALA A 340 -6.04 3.39 11.66
CA ALA A 340 -5.19 2.34 12.25
C ALA A 340 -5.59 0.91 11.83
N ARG A 341 -6.72 0.75 11.12
CA ARG A 341 -7.18 -0.53 10.54
C ARG A 341 -6.25 -1.07 9.45
N ASN A 342 -5.78 -0.19 8.56
CA ASN A 342 -4.87 -0.44 7.43
C ASN A 342 -4.55 -1.92 7.08
N PHE A 343 -3.29 -2.35 7.23
CA PHE A 343 -2.83 -3.72 6.97
C PHE A 343 -3.15 -4.69 8.11
N ASN A 344 -3.49 -4.19 9.31
CA ASN A 344 -3.88 -5.01 10.45
C ASN A 344 -5.04 -5.97 10.12
N LEU A 345 -6.05 -5.51 9.36
CA LEU A 345 -7.21 -6.33 9.01
C LEU A 345 -6.87 -7.51 8.08
N PRO A 346 -6.22 -7.34 6.90
CA PRO A 346 -5.83 -8.49 6.07
C PRO A 346 -4.78 -9.39 6.73
N MET A 347 -3.77 -8.82 7.42
CA MET A 347 -2.72 -9.62 8.06
C MET A 347 -3.23 -10.53 9.17
N CYS A 348 -4.28 -10.11 9.91
CA CYS A 348 -4.94 -10.94 10.93
C CYS A 348 -5.39 -12.33 10.41
N LYS A 349 -5.60 -12.48 9.09
CA LYS A 349 -6.19 -13.66 8.47
C LYS A 349 -5.17 -14.57 7.77
N ALA A 350 -3.93 -14.11 7.61
CA ALA A 350 -2.97 -14.66 6.65
C ALA A 350 -1.72 -15.27 7.31
N ALA A 351 -1.83 -15.73 8.56
CA ALA A 351 -0.74 -16.41 9.24
C ALA A 351 -1.21 -17.62 10.06
N GLU A 352 -0.30 -18.58 10.28
CA GLU A 352 -0.59 -19.76 11.11
C GLU A 352 -0.82 -19.35 12.57
N THR A 353 -0.06 -18.38 13.10
CA THR A 353 -0.28 -17.81 14.44
C THR A 353 -0.47 -16.28 14.41
N THR A 354 -1.74 -15.85 14.49
CA THR A 354 -2.07 -14.43 14.68
C THR A 354 -2.03 -14.03 16.15
N VAL A 355 -1.22 -13.00 16.46
CA VAL A 355 -1.08 -12.37 17.77
C VAL A 355 -1.57 -10.92 17.69
N VAL A 356 -2.64 -10.61 18.42
CA VAL A 356 -3.26 -9.28 18.42
C VAL A 356 -2.99 -8.57 19.74
N GLU A 357 -2.50 -7.32 19.68
CA GLU A 357 -2.49 -6.41 20.82
C GLU A 357 -3.62 -5.37 20.75
N VAL A 358 -4.23 -5.06 21.90
CA VAL A 358 -5.34 -4.08 22.04
C VAL A 358 -5.09 -3.06 23.13
N GLU A 359 -5.73 -1.89 23.01
CA GLU A 359 -5.76 -0.88 24.08
C GLU A 359 -6.73 -1.27 25.21
N GLU A 360 -7.78 -2.03 24.89
CA GLU A 360 -8.89 -2.32 25.80
C GLU A 360 -9.47 -3.71 25.56
N ILE A 361 -9.80 -4.42 26.63
CA ILE A 361 -10.59 -5.67 26.59
C ILE A 361 -11.95 -5.35 27.23
N VAL A 362 -13.03 -5.68 26.52
CA VAL A 362 -14.43 -5.43 26.92
C VAL A 362 -15.20 -6.73 27.06
N ASP A 363 -16.39 -6.67 27.67
CA ASP A 363 -17.23 -7.86 27.86
C ASP A 363 -17.95 -8.28 26.57
N ILE A 364 -18.35 -9.55 26.49
CA ILE A 364 -19.06 -10.10 25.32
C ILE A 364 -20.41 -9.39 25.19
N GLY A 365 -20.75 -8.97 23.97
CA GLY A 365 -21.94 -8.16 23.70
C GLY A 365 -21.70 -6.64 23.68
N SER A 366 -20.47 -6.18 23.98
CA SER A 366 -20.11 -4.76 23.86
C SER A 366 -20.04 -4.25 22.41
N PHE A 367 -20.01 -5.16 21.43
CA PHE A 367 -20.03 -4.85 20.01
C PHE A 367 -21.34 -5.37 19.40
N ALA A 368 -21.96 -4.58 18.52
CA ALA A 368 -22.96 -5.12 17.60
C ALA A 368 -22.28 -6.18 16.70
N PRO A 369 -22.90 -7.35 16.46
CA PRO A 369 -22.26 -8.43 15.68
C PRO A 369 -21.80 -7.98 14.28
N GLU A 370 -22.59 -7.11 13.64
CA GLU A 370 -22.33 -6.59 12.30
C GLU A 370 -21.12 -5.62 12.23
N ASP A 371 -20.75 -5.01 13.36
CA ASP A 371 -19.63 -4.04 13.47
C ASP A 371 -18.29 -4.71 13.84
N ILE A 372 -18.26 -6.04 14.00
CA ILE A 372 -17.04 -6.79 14.29
C ILE A 372 -16.15 -6.83 13.04
N HIS A 373 -15.04 -6.10 13.05
CA HIS A 373 -14.14 -6.04 11.88
C HIS A 373 -13.35 -7.34 11.66
N ILE A 374 -12.98 -8.03 12.74
CA ILE A 374 -12.33 -9.35 12.71
C ILE A 374 -13.02 -10.25 13.72
N PRO A 375 -13.75 -11.28 13.24
CA PRO A 375 -14.28 -12.34 14.09
C PRO A 375 -13.16 -13.13 14.78
N LYS A 376 -13.40 -13.56 16.02
CA LYS A 376 -12.47 -14.30 16.88
C LYS A 376 -11.76 -15.50 16.26
N ILE A 377 -12.33 -16.11 15.21
CA ILE A 377 -11.76 -17.27 14.52
C ILE A 377 -10.35 -17.02 13.96
N TYR A 378 -10.03 -15.76 13.64
CA TYR A 378 -8.71 -15.33 13.15
C TYR A 378 -7.75 -14.87 14.26
N VAL A 379 -8.17 -14.88 15.52
CA VAL A 379 -7.41 -14.31 16.65
C VAL A 379 -6.95 -15.45 17.55
N HIS A 380 -5.75 -15.97 17.28
CA HIS A 380 -5.22 -17.13 18.00
C HIS A 380 -4.69 -16.73 19.38
N ARG A 381 -3.97 -15.60 19.46
CA ARG A 381 -3.46 -15.02 20.71
C ARG A 381 -3.88 -13.55 20.82
N LEU A 382 -4.22 -13.12 22.02
CA LEU A 382 -4.69 -11.77 22.31
C LEU A 382 -4.05 -11.24 23.59
N ILE A 383 -3.59 -9.99 23.56
CA ILE A 383 -3.01 -9.31 24.72
C ILE A 383 -3.50 -7.86 24.79
N LYS A 384 -3.66 -7.34 26.01
CA LYS A 384 -3.79 -5.90 26.23
C LYS A 384 -2.39 -5.31 26.34
N GLY A 385 -2.01 -4.41 25.43
CA GLY A 385 -0.70 -3.74 25.49
C GLY A 385 -0.54 -2.89 26.75
N GLU A 386 0.65 -2.92 27.34
CA GLU A 386 0.98 -2.18 28.57
C GLU A 386 1.07 -0.67 28.32
N LYS A 387 1.68 -0.30 27.18
CA LYS A 387 1.98 1.09 26.81
C LYS A 387 1.53 1.37 25.38
N TYR A 388 1.05 2.59 25.17
CA TYR A 388 0.74 3.12 23.85
C TYR A 388 1.20 4.58 23.76
N GLU A 389 2.35 4.81 23.13
CA GLU A 389 2.93 6.16 22.99
C GLU A 389 2.14 7.04 22.02
N LYS A 390 1.37 6.44 21.10
CA LYS A 390 0.50 7.15 20.14
C LYS A 390 1.26 8.20 19.33
N ARG A 391 2.52 7.87 19.01
CA ARG A 391 3.48 8.76 18.34
C ARG A 391 2.99 9.19 16.97
N ILE A 392 3.11 10.48 16.69
CA ILE A 392 2.78 11.09 15.40
C ILE A 392 4.10 11.34 14.66
N GLU A 393 4.21 10.81 13.44
CA GLU A 393 5.38 10.96 12.57
C GLU A 393 5.53 12.40 12.07
N ARG A 394 4.44 12.98 11.54
CA ARG A 394 4.38 14.35 11.03
C ARG A 394 3.15 15.06 11.56
N LEU A 395 3.33 15.87 12.60
CA LEU A 395 2.27 16.70 13.17
C LEU A 395 1.96 17.86 12.23
N SER A 396 0.72 17.92 11.74
CA SER A 396 0.22 18.97 10.86
C SER A 396 -0.99 19.62 11.51
N ILE A 397 -0.92 20.93 11.76
CA ILE A 397 -1.96 21.70 12.45
C ILE A 397 -2.27 22.95 11.59
N ARG A 398 -3.56 23.29 11.48
CA ARG A 398 -4.08 24.56 10.96
C ARG A 398 -4.30 25.50 12.15
N LYS A 399 -3.92 26.77 12.03
CA LYS A 399 -4.42 27.83 12.93
C LYS A 399 -5.70 28.43 12.34
N GLU A 400 -6.56 28.99 13.18
CA GLU A 400 -7.81 29.60 12.71
C GLU A 400 -7.58 30.88 11.90
N GLU A 401 -6.46 31.57 12.16
CA GLU A 401 -6.06 32.82 11.50
C GLU A 401 -5.40 32.63 10.11
N ASP A 402 -5.00 31.40 9.73
CA ASP A 402 -4.24 31.11 8.50
C ASP A 402 -5.00 31.38 7.19
N VAL A 403 -6.28 31.81 7.28
CA VAL A 403 -7.15 32.11 6.12
C VAL A 403 -6.77 33.41 5.39
N LYS A 404 -5.90 34.27 5.97
CA LYS A 404 -5.74 35.67 5.51
C LYS A 404 -4.33 36.13 5.08
N THR A 405 -3.35 35.25 4.92
CA THR A 405 -2.00 35.64 4.46
C THR A 405 -1.67 35.17 3.05
N THR A 406 -2.16 35.91 2.05
CA THR A 406 -1.62 35.94 0.68
C THR A 406 -0.23 36.60 0.67
N SER A 407 0.78 35.90 1.19
CA SER A 407 2.17 36.37 1.24
C SER A 407 2.93 36.07 -0.08
N GLY A 408 2.59 36.80 -1.13
CA GLY A 408 3.30 36.75 -2.41
C GLY A 408 2.72 37.72 -3.45
N LYS A 409 3.55 38.20 -4.37
CA LYS A 409 3.03 38.86 -5.58
C LYS A 409 2.22 37.83 -6.40
N PRO A 410 1.00 38.17 -6.88
CA PRO A 410 0.27 37.28 -7.77
C PRO A 410 1.08 36.98 -9.03
N GLY A 411 1.42 35.71 -9.27
CA GLY A 411 2.02 35.22 -10.52
C GLY A 411 3.44 34.66 -10.45
N ASP A 412 4.25 35.02 -9.46
CA ASP A 412 5.68 34.63 -9.41
C ASP A 412 5.93 33.20 -8.88
N ASN A 413 4.96 32.58 -8.20
CA ASN A 413 5.13 31.24 -7.65
C ASN A 413 4.71 30.14 -8.65
N VAL A 414 5.71 29.52 -9.28
CA VAL A 414 5.61 28.34 -10.16
C VAL A 414 4.66 27.27 -9.63
N ARG A 415 4.68 26.97 -8.32
CA ARG A 415 3.83 25.93 -7.73
C ARG A 415 2.40 26.40 -7.51
N GLU A 416 2.20 27.67 -7.15
CA GLU A 416 0.86 28.25 -6.99
C GLU A 416 0.08 28.20 -8.31
N ARG A 417 0.75 28.51 -9.44
CA ARG A 417 0.17 28.41 -10.79
C ARG A 417 -0.31 26.99 -11.12
N ILE A 418 0.53 25.98 -10.82
CA ILE A 418 0.18 24.56 -10.98
C ILE A 418 -1.00 24.21 -10.08
N ILE A 419 -1.01 24.63 -8.81
CA ILE A 419 -2.08 24.34 -7.84
C ILE A 419 -3.41 24.98 -8.28
N LYS A 420 -3.39 26.25 -8.70
CA LYS A 420 -4.58 26.98 -9.18
C LYS A 420 -5.16 26.41 -10.48
N ARG A 421 -4.32 25.90 -11.39
CA ARG A 421 -4.80 25.19 -12.57
C ARG A 421 -5.30 23.79 -12.21
N ALA A 422 -4.59 23.07 -11.35
CA ALA A 422 -4.97 21.74 -10.87
C ALA A 422 -6.35 21.74 -10.18
N ALA A 423 -6.67 22.79 -9.42
CA ALA A 423 -7.97 22.94 -8.77
C ALA A 423 -9.16 22.95 -9.74
N LEU A 424 -8.96 23.29 -11.01
CA LEU A 424 -9.99 23.26 -12.06
C LEU A 424 -10.26 21.85 -12.64
N GLU A 425 -9.52 20.82 -12.20
CA GLU A 425 -9.82 19.42 -12.54
C GLU A 425 -10.84 18.79 -11.56
N PHE A 426 -11.21 19.48 -10.48
CA PHE A 426 -12.26 19.01 -9.57
C PHE A 426 -13.65 19.30 -10.13
N GLU A 427 -14.53 18.31 -10.03
CA GLU A 427 -15.93 18.37 -10.44
C GLU A 427 -16.79 17.96 -9.24
N ASP A 428 -18.04 18.45 -9.17
CA ASP A 428 -18.95 18.08 -8.08
C ASP A 428 -19.32 16.59 -8.15
N GLY A 429 -19.48 15.95 -6.98
CA GLY A 429 -19.96 14.56 -6.88
C GLY A 429 -18.96 13.45 -7.25
N MET A 430 -17.65 13.71 -7.37
CA MET A 430 -16.66 12.65 -7.60
C MET A 430 -16.69 11.55 -6.50
N GLY A 431 -16.81 10.29 -6.92
CA GLY A 431 -16.86 9.08 -6.08
C GLY A 431 -15.69 8.12 -6.31
N HIS A 432 -15.85 6.85 -5.88
CA HIS A 432 -14.85 5.75 -5.83
C HIS A 432 -13.38 6.24 -5.86
N VAL A 433 -12.77 6.33 -7.05
CA VAL A 433 -11.73 7.33 -7.38
C VAL A 433 -11.93 7.72 -8.87
N ASN A 434 -12.58 8.85 -9.14
CA ASN A 434 -12.71 9.39 -10.50
C ASN A 434 -11.41 10.01 -11.03
N LEU A 435 -10.68 10.71 -10.16
CA LEU A 435 -9.49 11.50 -10.48
C LEU A 435 -8.33 11.12 -9.56
N THR A 436 -7.21 10.71 -10.14
CA THR A 436 -5.92 10.59 -9.45
C THR A 436 -5.04 11.77 -9.85
N MET A 437 -4.64 12.59 -8.88
CA MET A 437 -3.64 13.64 -9.08
C MET A 437 -2.33 13.30 -8.37
N LEU A 438 -1.20 13.35 -9.09
CA LEU A 438 0.10 13.00 -8.52
C LEU A 438 1.28 13.73 -9.19
N GLY A 439 2.40 13.79 -8.48
CA GLY A 439 3.66 14.29 -9.02
C GLY A 439 4.42 13.26 -9.86
N ALA A 440 5.22 13.76 -10.81
CA ALA A 440 6.09 12.96 -11.67
C ALA A 440 7.52 13.51 -11.75
N MET A 441 8.48 12.60 -11.96
CA MET A 441 9.84 12.94 -12.37
C MET A 441 9.92 13.05 -13.89
N GLN A 442 9.30 12.10 -14.61
CA GLN A 442 9.19 12.10 -16.07
C GLN A 442 7.81 11.60 -16.50
N VAL A 443 7.36 12.07 -17.68
CA VAL A 443 6.19 11.56 -18.39
C VAL A 443 6.55 11.39 -19.87
N SER A 444 6.18 10.26 -20.48
CA SER A 444 6.40 10.03 -21.90
C SER A 444 5.30 10.64 -22.78
N LYS A 445 5.60 10.83 -24.06
CA LYS A 445 4.66 11.30 -25.09
C LYS A 445 3.33 10.56 -25.12
N TYR A 446 3.33 9.26 -24.82
CA TYR A 446 2.15 8.39 -24.84
C TYR A 446 1.60 8.08 -23.44
N GLY A 447 2.07 8.81 -22.40
CA GLY A 447 1.52 8.75 -21.05
C GLY A 447 2.15 7.71 -20.13
N ASP A 448 3.35 7.21 -20.42
CA ASP A 448 4.13 6.46 -19.43
C ASP A 448 4.58 7.40 -18.31
N LEU A 449 4.58 6.92 -17.07
CA LEU A 449 4.89 7.69 -15.87
C LEU A 449 6.13 7.11 -15.19
N ALA A 450 7.05 7.96 -14.74
CA ALA A 450 8.11 7.57 -13.80
C ALA A 450 8.19 8.54 -12.60
N ASN A 451 8.06 8.01 -11.37
CA ASN A 451 8.09 8.83 -10.15
C ASN A 451 8.60 8.15 -8.86
N TRP A 452 9.07 6.91 -8.88
CA TRP A 452 9.31 6.13 -7.66
C TRP A 452 10.78 5.77 -7.35
N MET A 453 11.66 5.76 -8.36
CA MET A 453 13.06 5.36 -8.22
C MET A 453 13.97 6.22 -9.10
N ILE A 454 15.14 6.56 -8.57
CA ILE A 454 16.29 7.01 -9.35
C ILE A 454 17.45 6.04 -9.03
N PRO A 455 17.82 5.14 -9.97
CA PRO A 455 18.88 4.15 -9.74
C PRO A 455 20.16 4.77 -9.19
N GLY A 456 20.71 4.18 -8.13
CA GLY A 456 21.94 4.64 -7.47
C GLY A 456 21.83 5.98 -6.72
N LYS A 457 20.64 6.59 -6.59
CA LYS A 457 20.44 7.86 -5.86
C LYS A 457 19.27 7.88 -4.90
N MET A 458 18.13 7.27 -5.26
CA MET A 458 16.93 7.29 -4.43
C MET A 458 16.09 6.04 -4.69
N VAL A 459 15.94 5.21 -3.66
CA VAL A 459 15.14 3.97 -3.73
C VAL A 459 14.18 3.89 -2.55
N LYS A 460 13.17 4.77 -2.55
CA LYS A 460 12.13 4.78 -1.50
C LYS A 460 10.99 3.78 -1.74
N GLY A 461 10.87 3.21 -2.95
CA GLY A 461 9.73 2.36 -3.33
C GLY A 461 8.54 3.17 -3.86
N MET A 462 7.61 2.48 -4.52
CA MET A 462 6.47 3.07 -5.22
C MET A 462 5.25 3.34 -4.34
N GLY A 463 5.17 2.77 -3.14
CA GLY A 463 3.96 2.84 -2.32
C GLY A 463 2.73 2.38 -3.12
N GLY A 464 1.65 3.16 -3.07
CA GLY A 464 0.44 2.94 -3.88
C GLY A 464 0.46 3.60 -5.27
N ALA A 465 1.56 4.21 -5.71
CA ALA A 465 1.57 4.99 -6.95
C ALA A 465 1.26 4.14 -8.20
N MET A 466 1.71 2.89 -8.23
CA MET A 466 1.40 1.96 -9.34
C MET A 466 -0.09 1.57 -9.35
N ASP A 467 -0.68 1.30 -8.17
CA ASP A 467 -2.09 0.94 -8.04
C ASP A 467 -3.01 2.12 -8.45
N LEU A 468 -2.65 3.34 -8.06
CA LEU A 468 -3.40 4.57 -8.35
C LEU A 468 -3.49 4.94 -9.84
N VAL A 469 -2.62 4.38 -10.68
CA VAL A 469 -2.56 4.64 -12.14
C VAL A 469 -2.85 3.38 -12.98
N SER A 470 -3.21 2.25 -12.37
CA SER A 470 -3.44 0.97 -13.07
C SER A 470 -4.86 0.80 -13.64
N SER A 471 -5.77 1.71 -13.29
CA SER A 471 -7.19 1.69 -13.69
C SER A 471 -7.44 2.61 -14.88
N ALA A 472 -7.80 2.04 -16.03
CA ALA A 472 -8.21 2.79 -17.22
C ALA A 472 -9.52 3.60 -17.04
N LYS A 473 -10.25 3.40 -15.94
CA LYS A 473 -11.48 4.16 -15.61
C LYS A 473 -11.22 5.41 -14.79
N THR A 474 -10.00 5.57 -14.25
CA THR A 474 -9.64 6.69 -13.39
C THR A 474 -8.81 7.67 -14.20
N LYS A 475 -9.22 8.95 -14.22
CA LYS A 475 -8.50 10.01 -14.91
C LYS A 475 -7.21 10.31 -14.13
N VAL A 476 -6.06 10.12 -14.75
CA VAL A 476 -4.75 10.39 -14.16
C VAL A 476 -4.22 11.74 -14.65
N VAL A 477 -4.08 12.69 -13.73
CA VAL A 477 -3.53 14.01 -13.99
C VAL A 477 -2.18 14.14 -13.27
N VAL A 478 -1.11 14.40 -14.03
CA VAL A 478 0.20 14.71 -13.47
C VAL A 478 0.33 16.20 -13.21
N THR A 479 0.75 16.58 -12.00
CA THR A 479 1.13 17.96 -11.66
C THR A 479 2.64 18.06 -11.40
N MET A 480 3.37 18.81 -12.23
CA MET A 480 4.82 18.92 -12.08
C MET A 480 5.43 20.19 -12.67
N GLU A 481 6.58 20.62 -12.13
CA GLU A 481 7.44 21.61 -12.80
C GLU A 481 7.85 21.05 -14.19
N HIS A 482 7.76 21.88 -15.25
CA HIS A 482 7.81 21.46 -16.66
C HIS A 482 9.14 20.82 -17.09
N SER A 483 10.23 21.25 -16.46
CA SER A 483 11.59 20.79 -16.74
C SER A 483 12.36 20.63 -15.43
N ALA A 484 13.45 19.87 -15.44
CA ALA A 484 14.33 19.79 -14.29
C ALA A 484 15.13 21.10 -14.14
N LYS A 485 15.47 21.46 -12.91
CA LYS A 485 16.35 22.61 -12.65
C LYS A 485 17.71 22.36 -13.27
N ASN A 486 18.34 23.40 -13.85
CA ASN A 486 19.72 23.35 -14.32
C ASN A 486 20.67 23.04 -13.16
N ILE A 487 20.99 21.76 -12.96
CA ILE A 487 22.05 21.31 -12.06
C ILE A 487 23.37 21.47 -12.83
N SER A 488 24.12 22.53 -12.51
CA SER A 488 25.37 22.93 -13.17
C SER A 488 26.57 21.99 -12.96
N SER A 489 26.34 20.72 -12.61
CA SER A 489 27.37 19.75 -12.23
C SER A 489 27.33 18.41 -12.97
N TYR A 490 26.55 18.28 -14.05
CA TYR A 490 26.72 17.22 -15.05
C TYR A 490 26.78 17.81 -16.48
N ARG A 491 27.43 17.10 -17.38
CA ARG A 491 28.08 17.65 -18.59
C ARG A 491 27.17 18.14 -19.74
N ASP A 492 25.86 18.20 -19.56
CA ASP A 492 24.91 18.67 -20.56
C ASP A 492 24.42 20.09 -20.26
N GLN A 493 24.78 21.04 -21.12
CA GLN A 493 24.26 22.41 -21.10
C GLN A 493 22.86 22.43 -21.71
N GLY A 494 21.82 22.14 -20.91
CA GLY A 494 20.45 22.18 -21.39
C GLY A 494 19.43 21.90 -20.29
N ASN A 495 18.32 22.63 -20.36
CA ASN A 495 17.14 22.49 -19.50
C ASN A 495 16.56 21.07 -19.60
N ALA A 496 17.02 20.15 -18.73
CA ALA A 496 16.77 18.73 -18.88
C ALA A 496 15.26 18.41 -18.86
N HIS A 497 14.79 17.84 -19.97
CA HIS A 497 13.38 17.58 -20.20
C HIS A 497 12.80 16.61 -19.16
N LYS A 498 11.53 16.83 -18.80
CA LYS A 498 10.73 15.90 -17.99
C LYS A 498 9.56 15.31 -18.78
N ILE A 499 9.03 16.07 -19.73
CA ILE A 499 8.14 15.56 -20.78
C ILE A 499 9.04 15.17 -21.95
N MET A 500 9.00 13.93 -22.42
CA MET A 500 9.96 13.37 -23.39
C MET A 500 9.38 12.21 -24.20
N GLU A 501 10.07 11.76 -25.26
CA GLU A 501 9.56 10.69 -26.14
C GLU A 501 9.35 9.37 -25.38
N LYS A 502 10.31 9.00 -24.51
CA LYS A 502 10.26 7.85 -23.59
C LYS A 502 10.95 8.22 -22.28
N CYS A 503 10.41 7.78 -21.14
CA CYS A 503 11.09 7.97 -19.85
C CYS A 503 12.43 7.21 -19.82
N THR A 504 13.42 7.78 -19.13
CA THR A 504 14.72 7.14 -18.85
C THR A 504 14.81 6.57 -17.43
N LEU A 505 13.89 6.99 -16.55
CA LEU A 505 13.74 6.45 -15.20
C LEU A 505 12.77 5.24 -15.17
N PRO A 506 12.91 4.32 -14.20
CA PRO A 506 12.00 3.18 -14.05
C PRO A 506 10.53 3.58 -13.97
N LEU A 507 9.69 2.93 -14.79
CA LEU A 507 8.27 3.26 -14.89
C LEU A 507 7.50 2.91 -13.62
N THR A 508 6.54 3.77 -13.30
CA THR A 508 5.43 3.55 -12.35
C THR A 508 4.22 2.94 -13.06
N GLY A 509 4.00 3.31 -14.32
CA GLY A 509 2.90 2.80 -15.14
C GLY A 509 3.12 3.16 -16.60
N LYS A 510 2.58 2.33 -17.49
CA LYS A 510 2.70 2.45 -18.94
C LYS A 510 1.39 3.00 -19.52
N GLN A 511 1.47 4.02 -20.37
CA GLN A 511 0.33 4.67 -21.05
C GLN A 511 -0.86 5.01 -20.11
N CYS A 512 -0.55 5.45 -18.89
CA CYS A 512 -1.54 5.65 -17.82
C CYS A 512 -1.92 7.12 -17.57
N VAL A 513 -1.09 8.09 -17.97
CA VAL A 513 -1.37 9.52 -17.79
C VAL A 513 -2.36 10.01 -18.85
N ASN A 514 -3.40 10.75 -18.45
CA ASN A 514 -4.37 11.36 -19.36
C ASN A 514 -4.14 12.87 -19.58
N ARG A 515 -3.56 13.56 -18.60
CA ARG A 515 -3.27 15.00 -18.67
C ARG A 515 -2.03 15.38 -17.87
N ILE A 516 -1.26 16.34 -18.37
CA ILE A 516 -0.09 16.90 -17.71
C ILE A 516 -0.35 18.39 -17.46
N ILE A 517 -0.30 18.83 -16.21
CA ILE A 517 -0.37 20.23 -15.80
C ILE A 517 1.01 20.64 -15.30
N THR A 518 1.56 21.65 -15.97
CA THR A 518 2.83 22.30 -15.59
C THR A 518 2.61 23.79 -15.34
N GLU A 519 3.64 24.52 -14.91
CA GLU A 519 3.54 25.97 -14.78
C GLU A 519 3.42 26.67 -16.14
N LYS A 520 3.91 26.04 -17.22
CA LYS A 520 3.98 26.64 -18.57
C LYS A 520 2.84 26.24 -19.48
N ALA A 521 2.38 25.00 -19.38
CA ALA A 521 1.46 24.38 -20.34
C ALA A 521 0.59 23.31 -19.68
N VAL A 522 -0.60 23.09 -20.27
CA VAL A 522 -1.43 21.89 -20.04
C VAL A 522 -1.48 21.07 -21.33
N PHE A 523 -1.20 19.77 -21.20
CA PHE A 523 -1.31 18.80 -22.29
C PHE A 523 -2.37 17.76 -21.96
N ASP A 524 -3.23 17.46 -22.93
CA ASP A 524 -3.95 16.18 -22.96
C ASP A 524 -3.06 15.09 -23.57
N VAL A 525 -3.22 13.86 -23.10
CA VAL A 525 -2.40 12.71 -23.46
C VAL A 525 -3.28 11.57 -23.93
N ASP A 526 -3.10 11.16 -25.19
CA ASP A 526 -3.77 10.02 -25.82
C ASP A 526 -2.74 8.90 -26.07
N ASN A 527 -3.07 7.68 -25.68
CA ASN A 527 -2.15 6.53 -25.73
C ASN A 527 -1.74 6.09 -27.15
N LYS A 528 -2.34 6.66 -28.20
CA LYS A 528 -2.01 6.42 -29.62
C LYS A 528 -1.58 7.67 -30.36
N LYS A 529 -2.17 8.83 -30.06
CA LYS A 529 -1.88 10.11 -30.73
C LYS A 529 -0.77 10.91 -30.04
N GLY A 530 -0.48 10.60 -28.78
CA GLY A 530 0.51 11.31 -27.97
C GLY A 530 -0.05 12.59 -27.34
N LEU A 531 0.81 13.60 -27.22
CA LEU A 531 0.51 14.86 -26.55
C LEU A 531 -0.25 15.85 -27.44
N THR A 532 -1.24 16.53 -26.86
CA THR A 532 -1.89 17.72 -27.44
C THR A 532 -1.81 18.88 -26.46
N LEU A 533 -1.14 19.97 -26.84
CA LEU A 533 -1.12 21.22 -26.08
C LEU A 533 -2.50 21.87 -26.15
N ILE A 534 -3.18 21.97 -25.01
CA ILE A 534 -4.54 22.52 -24.89
C ILE A 534 -4.57 23.88 -24.20
N GLU A 535 -3.60 24.18 -23.33
CA GLU A 535 -3.49 25.48 -22.67
C GLU A 535 -2.04 25.93 -22.55
N LEU A 536 -1.80 27.25 -22.67
CA LEU A 536 -0.48 27.87 -22.61
C LEU A 536 -0.47 29.05 -21.62
N TRP A 537 0.54 29.13 -20.76
CA TRP A 537 0.68 30.23 -19.82
C TRP A 537 0.91 31.58 -20.53
N GLU A 538 0.31 32.65 -19.99
CA GLU A 538 0.40 34.00 -20.53
C GLU A 538 1.85 34.49 -20.69
N GLY A 539 2.17 35.06 -21.85
CA GLY A 539 3.52 35.54 -22.17
C GLY A 539 4.51 34.47 -22.65
N LEU A 540 4.12 33.18 -22.73
CA LEU A 540 4.91 32.14 -23.40
C LEU A 540 4.41 31.90 -24.83
N THR A 541 5.30 31.42 -25.68
CA THR A 541 4.96 30.96 -27.05
C THR A 541 4.99 29.44 -27.16
N VAL A 542 4.36 28.90 -28.21
CA VAL A 542 4.43 27.47 -28.55
C VAL A 542 5.88 27.00 -28.75
N ASP A 543 6.74 27.86 -29.31
CA ASP A 543 8.15 27.51 -29.55
C ASP A 543 8.98 27.46 -28.26
N ASP A 544 8.58 28.16 -27.20
CA ASP A 544 9.21 28.02 -25.88
C ASP A 544 8.83 26.69 -25.22
N ILE A 545 7.63 26.19 -25.49
CA ILE A 545 7.21 24.84 -25.09
C ILE A 545 7.97 23.79 -25.89
N LYS A 546 8.13 23.92 -27.21
CA LYS A 546 8.98 23.04 -28.04
C LYS A 546 10.42 22.97 -27.50
N LYS A 547 11.03 24.12 -27.17
CA LYS A 547 12.38 24.18 -26.59
C LYS A 547 12.49 23.53 -25.20
N SER A 548 11.39 23.33 -24.48
CA SER A 548 11.41 22.76 -23.13
C SER A 548 10.73 21.38 -22.98
N THR A 549 10.13 20.86 -24.06
CA THR A 549 9.54 19.51 -24.16
C THR A 549 10.42 18.63 -25.05
N GLY A 550 10.84 17.46 -24.57
CA GLY A 550 11.73 16.53 -25.27
C GLY A 550 11.03 15.57 -26.23
N CYS A 551 9.90 15.99 -26.82
CA CYS A 551 9.14 15.25 -27.82
C CYS A 551 8.15 16.15 -28.56
N ASP A 552 7.72 15.70 -29.73
CA ASP A 552 6.68 16.37 -30.51
C ASP A 552 5.30 16.30 -29.83
N PHE A 553 4.52 17.36 -30.01
CA PHE A 553 3.14 17.48 -29.57
C PHE A 553 2.28 18.19 -30.62
N ALA A 554 1.02 17.80 -30.73
CA ALA A 554 0.03 18.55 -31.49
C ALA A 554 -0.36 19.83 -30.74
N VAL A 555 -0.80 20.86 -31.46
CA VAL A 555 -1.39 22.07 -30.85
C VAL A 555 -2.90 22.04 -31.11
N SER A 556 -3.70 22.21 -30.06
CA SER A 556 -5.15 22.29 -30.19
C SER A 556 -5.54 23.49 -31.09
N PRO A 557 -6.45 23.34 -32.06
CA PRO A 557 -7.02 24.48 -32.78
C PRO A 557 -7.88 25.38 -31.88
N LYS A 558 -8.16 24.92 -30.65
CA LYS A 558 -8.81 25.67 -29.56
C LYS A 558 -7.84 25.91 -28.40
N LEU A 559 -6.56 26.14 -28.68
CA LEU A 559 -5.57 26.53 -27.67
C LEU A 559 -6.03 27.82 -26.97
N ILE A 560 -6.08 27.79 -25.63
CA ILE A 560 -6.45 28.95 -24.81
C ILE A 560 -5.33 29.33 -23.84
N PRO A 561 -5.34 30.57 -23.29
CA PRO A 561 -4.53 30.91 -22.12
C PRO A 561 -4.81 29.96 -20.95
N MET A 562 -3.77 29.59 -20.20
CA MET A 562 -3.88 28.68 -19.05
C MET A 562 -4.82 29.23 -17.99
N GLN A 563 -5.83 28.43 -17.64
CA GLN A 563 -6.83 28.83 -16.68
C GLN A 563 -6.27 28.85 -15.25
N GLN A 564 -6.79 29.73 -14.42
CA GLN A 564 -6.49 29.83 -12.99
C GLN A 564 -7.80 30.00 -12.23
N ILE A 565 -8.01 29.23 -11.17
CA ILE A 565 -9.15 29.47 -10.28
C ILE A 565 -8.97 30.81 -9.54
N ALA A 566 -10.05 31.59 -9.44
CA ALA A 566 -10.10 32.73 -8.54
C ALA A 566 -10.12 32.24 -7.08
N ILE A 567 -9.42 32.94 -6.20
CA ILE A 567 -9.41 32.69 -4.74
C ILE A 567 -10.23 33.79 -4.07
#